data_AF-A0AAD4JVM6-F1
#
_entry.id   AF-A0AAD4JVM6-F1
#
_cell.length_a   1.000
_cell.length_b   1.000
_cell.length_c   1.000
_cell.angle_alpha   90.00
_cell.angle_beta   90.00
_cell.angle_gamma   90.00
#
_symmetry.space_group_name_H-M   'P 1'
#
loop_
_entity.id
_entity.type
_entity.pdbx_description
1 polymer ?
#
loop_
_entity_poly.entity_id
_entity_poly.type
_entity_poly.pdbx_seq_one_letter_code
_entity_poly.pdbx_strand_id
1 'polypeptide(L)' 'MPRGNILMVGMGGSGRRSSCRLAAHIADCRLMTVQVSKSYTISDWRDDLKKILMASSFNLNHTVFLFSDAQVSEFD' A
#
# COMPACT_ATOMS: atom_id res chain seq x y z
N MET A 1 -7.72 12.98 -8.22
CA MET A 1 -8.76 12.95 -7.16
C MET A 1 -8.06 13.01 -5.81
N PRO A 2 -8.29 14.03 -4.98
CA PRO A 2 -7.80 14.02 -3.61
C PRO A 2 -8.49 12.89 -2.83
N ARG A 3 -7.71 12.10 -2.06
CA ARG A 3 -8.22 11.07 -1.13
C ARG A 3 -9.00 9.91 -1.78
N GLY A 4 -8.60 9.46 -2.98
CA GLY A 4 -9.22 8.32 -3.66
C GLY A 4 -8.78 6.97 -3.09
N ASN A 5 -9.74 6.06 -2.88
CA ASN A 5 -9.50 4.68 -2.47
C ASN A 5 -10.14 3.73 -3.50
N ILE A 6 -9.49 2.59 -3.78
CA ILE A 6 -9.97 1.58 -4.73
C ILE A 6 -9.78 0.19 -4.12
N LEU A 7 -10.85 -0.61 -4.12
CA LEU A 7 -10.79 -2.04 -3.82
C LEU A 7 -10.76 -2.81 -5.13
N MET A 8 -9.65 -3.50 -5.40
CA MET A 8 -9.48 -4.28 -6.64
C MET A 8 -9.83 -5.75 -6.42
N VAL A 9 -11.02 -6.17 -6.86
CA VAL A 9 -11.52 -7.55 -6.73
C VAL A 9 -11.26 -8.34 -8.01
N GLY A 10 -10.85 -9.60 -7.88
CA GLY A 10 -10.70 -10.52 -9.01
C GLY A 10 -9.90 -11.78 -8.66
N MET A 11 -9.92 -12.74 -9.58
CA MET A 11 -9.15 -13.98 -9.44
C MET A 11 -7.63 -13.72 -9.48
N GLY A 12 -6.84 -14.60 -8.84
CA GLY A 12 -5.37 -14.54 -8.89
C GLY A 12 -4.85 -14.50 -10.34
N GLY A 13 -3.77 -13.77 -10.58
CA GLY A 13 -3.18 -13.65 -11.93
C GLY A 13 -3.79 -12.57 -12.85
N SER A 14 -4.89 -11.92 -12.47
CA SER A 14 -5.52 -10.82 -13.27
C SER A 14 -4.71 -9.51 -13.34
N GLY A 15 -3.46 -9.49 -12.85
CA GLY A 15 -2.56 -8.34 -13.01
C GLY A 15 -2.94 -7.10 -12.19
N ARG A 16 -3.81 -7.20 -11.17
CA ARG A 16 -4.27 -6.07 -10.34
C ARG A 16 -3.11 -5.28 -9.74
N ARG A 17 -2.14 -5.98 -9.15
CA ARG A 17 -0.93 -5.37 -8.55
C ARG A 17 -0.06 -4.68 -9.60
N SER A 18 0.09 -5.28 -10.77
CA SER A 18 0.87 -4.72 -11.89
C SER A 18 0.19 -3.48 -12.48
N SER A 19 -1.13 -3.51 -12.63
CA SER A 19 -1.93 -2.39 -13.13
C SER A 19 -1.88 -1.20 -12.17
N CYS A 20 -2.00 -1.43 -10.86
CA CYS A 20 -1.86 -0.37 -9.86
C CYS A 20 -0.46 0.25 -9.88
N ARG A 21 0.60 -0.57 -10.01
CA ARG A 21 1.98 -0.07 -10.15
C ARG A 21 2.18 0.75 -11.41
N LEU A 22 1.67 0.29 -12.55
CA LEU A 22 1.75 1.03 -13.81
C LEU A 22 0.99 2.36 -13.71
N ALA A 23 -0.24 2.34 -13.18
CA ALA A 23 -1.05 3.55 -12.99
C ALA A 23 -0.37 4.55 -12.04
N ALA A 24 0.19 4.08 -10.93
CA ALA A 24 0.94 4.93 -10.00
C ALA A 24 2.17 5.56 -10.68
N HIS A 25 2.89 4.79 -11.50
CA HIS A 25 4.03 5.31 -12.27
C HIS A 25 3.61 6.38 -13.29
N ILE A 26 2.55 6.13 -14.06
CA ILE A 26 2.02 7.11 -15.04
C ILE A 26 1.56 8.40 -14.35
N ALA A 27 0.98 8.30 -13.15
CA ALA A 27 0.51 9.43 -12.37
C ALA A 27 1.59 10.12 -11.51
N ASP A 28 2.86 9.69 -11.65
CA ASP A 28 3.99 10.14 -10.82
C ASP A 28 3.72 10.05 -9.29
N CYS A 29 2.96 9.02 -8.91
CA CYS A 29 2.66 8.72 -7.53
C CYS A 29 3.70 7.76 -6.96
N ARG A 30 4.21 8.07 -5.76
CA ARG A 30 5.05 7.15 -5.00
C ARG A 30 4.22 5.97 -4.50
N LEU A 31 4.50 4.77 -4.99
CA LEU A 31 3.83 3.56 -4.52
C LEU A 31 4.54 2.97 -3.29
N MET A 32 3.78 2.76 -2.22
CA MET A 32 4.23 2.13 -0.98
C MET A 32 3.41 0.88 -0.67
N THR A 33 4.06 -0.14 -0.14
CA THR A 33 3.46 -1.41 0.31
C THR A 33 4.14 -1.84 1.59
N VAL A 34 3.42 -2.53 2.47
CA VAL A 34 4.02 -3.20 3.63
C VAL A 34 4.68 -4.51 3.22
N GLN A 35 5.67 -4.97 3.97
CA GLN A 35 6.29 -6.29 3.79
C GLN A 35 6.08 -7.09 5.05
N VAL A 36 5.01 -7.89 5.06
CA VAL A 36 4.65 -8.72 6.20
C VAL A 36 5.55 -9.95 6.22
N SER A 37 6.15 -10.22 7.38
CA SER A 37 6.97 -11.39 7.66
C SER A 37 6.29 -12.26 8.74
N LYS A 38 6.81 -13.48 8.97
CA LYS A 38 6.26 -14.37 10.00
C LYS A 38 6.31 -13.80 11.42
N SER A 39 7.23 -12.88 11.69
CA SER A 39 7.41 -12.22 12.99
C SER A 39 6.83 -10.81 13.01
N TYR A 40 5.97 -10.46 12.05
CA TYR A 40 5.41 -9.12 11.94
C TYR A 40 4.34 -8.90 13.01
N THR A 41 4.57 -7.90 13.86
CA THR A 41 3.71 -7.58 14.99
C THR A 41 2.83 -6.37 14.71
N ILE A 42 1.85 -6.12 15.59
CA ILE A 42 1.04 -4.91 15.52
C ILE A 42 1.86 -3.62 15.70
N SER A 43 2.98 -3.70 16.42
CA SER A 43 3.92 -2.58 16.57
C SER A 43 4.59 -2.26 15.23
N ASP A 44 5.05 -3.29 14.51
CA ASP A 44 5.63 -3.13 13.16
C ASP A 44 4.61 -2.54 12.18
N TRP A 45 3.35 -2.97 12.26
CA TRP A 45 2.25 -2.39 11.48
C TRP A 45 2.05 -0.91 11.74
N ARG A 46 2.04 -0.49 13.01
CA ARG A 46 1.91 0.92 13.38
C ARG A 46 3.11 1.73 12.87
N ASP A 47 4.31 1.18 12.95
CA ASP A 47 5.52 1.84 12.48
C ASP A 47 5.54 2.01 10.95
N ASP A 48 5.11 0.99 10.20
CA ASP A 48 5.01 1.09 8.74
C ASP A 48 3.92 2.08 8.31
N LEU A 49 2.75 2.08 8.97
CA LEU A 49 1.73 3.10 8.74
C LEU A 49 2.27 4.51 9.02
N LYS A 50 3.02 4.69 10.11
CA LYS A 50 3.65 5.98 10.43
C LYS A 50 4.60 6.44 9.33
N LYS A 51 5.42 5.54 8.77
CA LYS A 51 6.31 5.85 7.63
C LYS A 51 5.52 6.26 6.38
N ILE A 52 4.43 5.56 6.06
CA ILE A 52 3.58 5.87 4.91
C ILE A 52 2.92 7.25 5.07
N LEU A 53 2.37 7.53 6.26
CA LEU A 53 1.75 8.82 6.57
C LEU A 53 2.77 9.97 6.56
N MET A 54 3.98 9.77 7.09
CA MET A 54 5.04 10.76 7.01
C MET A 54 5.48 11.01 5.56
N ALA A 55 5.62 9.95 4.76
CA ALA A 55 6.00 10.06 3.35
C ALA A 55 4.96 10.82 2.51
N SER A 56 3.67 10.63 2.79
CA SER A 56 2.59 11.35 2.11
C SER A 56 2.43 12.81 2.57
N SER A 57 2.88 13.12 3.79
CA SER A 57 2.76 14.47 4.37
C SER A 57 3.92 15.40 3.99
N PHE A 58 5.14 14.86 3.80
CA PHE A 58 6.34 15.68 3.66
C PHE A 58 6.79 15.95 2.22
N ASN A 59 6.60 15.01 1.29
CA ASN A 59 7.35 15.01 0.03
C ASN A 59 6.71 15.77 -1.14
N LEU A 60 5.59 16.48 -0.98
CA LEU A 60 4.76 17.06 -2.07
C LEU A 60 4.27 16.05 -3.14
N ASN A 61 4.85 14.86 -3.20
CA ASN A 61 4.51 13.79 -4.12
C ASN A 61 3.32 13.00 -3.60
N HIS A 62 2.33 12.80 -4.48
CA HIS A 62 1.19 11.96 -4.18
C HIS A 62 1.66 10.53 -3.88
N THR A 63 1.15 9.95 -2.80
CA THR A 63 1.52 8.59 -2.36
C THR A 63 0.33 7.65 -2.54
N VAL A 64 0.60 6.48 -3.12
CA VAL A 64 -0.37 5.38 -3.23
C VAL A 64 0.04 4.30 -2.24
N PHE A 65 -0.83 4.00 -1.28
CA PHE A 65 -0.68 2.84 -0.41
C PHE A 65 -1.38 1.63 -1.03
N LEU A 66 -0.62 0.59 -1.34
CA LEU A 66 -1.11 -0.66 -1.93
C LEU A 66 -0.88 -1.81 -0.95
N PHE A 67 -1.95 -2.48 -0.55
CA PHE A 67 -1.90 -3.70 0.24
C PHE A 67 -2.93 -4.73 -0.24
N SER A 68 -2.74 -5.99 0.14
CA SER A 68 -3.63 -7.12 -0.17
C SER A 68 -4.07 -7.83 1.11
N ASP A 69 -5.09 -8.68 0.98
CA ASP A 69 -5.54 -9.62 2.01
C ASP A 69 -4.41 -10.47 2.59
N ALA A 70 -3.46 -10.92 1.77
CA ALA A 70 -2.29 -11.67 2.24
C ALA A 70 -1.38 -10.90 3.23
N GLN A 71 -1.53 -9.58 3.34
CA GLN A 71 -0.80 -8.73 4.28
C GLN A 71 -1.66 -8.34 5.50
N VAL A 72 -2.92 -8.79 5.55
CA VAL A 72 -3.79 -8.64 6.70
C VAL A 72 -3.58 -9.87 7.57
N SER A 73 -2.63 -9.77 8.50
CA SER A 73 -2.43 -10.78 9.53
C SER A 73 -3.37 -10.50 10.70
N GLU A 74 -3.94 -11.56 11.28
CA GLU A 74 -4.51 -11.48 12.61
C GLU A 74 -3.35 -11.29 13.58
N PHE A 75 -3.35 -10.14 14.26
CA PHE A 75 -2.42 -9.88 15.35
C PHE A 75 -3.14 -10.30 16.63
N ASP A 76 -2.68 -11.39 17.26
CA ASP A 76 -3.12 -11.80 18.60
C ASP A 76 -2.72 -10.76 19.67
#